data_AF-A0AA47MKA4-F1
#
_entry.id   AF-A0AA47MKA4-F1
#
_cell.length_a   1.000
_cell.length_b   1.000
_cell.length_c   1.000
_cell.angle_alpha   90.00
_cell.angle_beta   90.00
_cell.angle_gamma   90.00
#
_symmetry.space_group_name_H-M   'P 1'
#
loop_
_entity.id
_entity.type
_entity.pdbx_description
1 polymer ?
#
loop_
_entity_poly.entity_id
_entity_poly.type
_entity_poly.pdbx_seq_one_letter_code
_entity_poly.pdbx_strand_id
1 'polypeptide(L)'
;MHAILYCFHWRWSTQNRSQTGYINFRPGEPNYNGGREECVEIRTDGTWYDWNCAARQTFSCFSGPSDAKTYHYINQTLSWESAKSYCRTHHTDLAMIENEEENQQVFSTVMNTYVWIGLYRVPWMWSDGTNCYFIPWWSYEPNNLVGSQLCGAVYEGSFKNLQCNALRPFICSVRKQTRIKIKIQSDLDLTNQTIMDNILLQLSASLASAGNTDFNLSWSAPPQKLEPEA
;
A
#
# COMPACT_ATOMS: atom_id res chain seq x y z
N MET A 1 -9.40 9.39 -15.10
CA MET A 1 -9.24 8.11 -15.81
C MET A 1 -9.59 7.04 -14.82
N HIS A 2 -10.66 6.25 -15.04
CA HIS A 2 -11.11 5.27 -14.05
C HIS A 2 -11.64 4.01 -14.71
N ALA A 3 -10.81 3.38 -15.55
CA ALA A 3 -10.81 1.92 -15.58
C ALA A 3 -10.33 1.46 -14.20
N ILE A 4 -10.79 0.32 -13.65
CA ILE A 4 -10.09 -0.26 -12.49
C ILE A 4 -8.77 -0.82 -13.02
N LEU A 5 -7.75 0.03 -13.09
CA LEU A 5 -6.36 -0.36 -13.21
C LEU A 5 -5.82 -0.53 -11.80
N TYR A 6 -5.23 -1.69 -11.54
CA TYR A 6 -4.65 -1.99 -10.25
C TYR A 6 -3.51 -1.06 -9.88
N CYS A 7 -3.36 -0.86 -8.57
CA CYS A 7 -2.05 -0.81 -7.95
C CYS A 7 -2.03 -1.85 -6.84
N PHE A 8 -1.45 -3.03 -7.09
CA PHE A 8 -1.22 -4.04 -6.06
C PHE A 8 -0.16 -3.48 -5.14
N HIS A 9 -0.56 -2.79 -4.08
CA HIS A 9 0.39 -2.28 -3.11
C HIS A 9 0.30 -3.11 -1.85
N TRP A 10 1.35 -3.89 -1.65
CA TRP A 10 1.71 -4.38 -0.34
C TRP A 10 1.95 -3.20 0.59
N ARG A 11 1.37 -3.27 1.78
CA ARG A 11 1.58 -2.28 2.83
C ARG A 11 1.99 -2.99 4.11
N TRP A 12 2.85 -2.34 4.86
CA TRP A 12 3.14 -2.75 6.23
C TRP A 12 2.00 -2.31 7.14
N SER A 13 1.70 -3.13 8.15
CA SER A 13 0.65 -2.89 9.14
C SER A 13 0.82 -1.55 9.85
N THR A 14 2.06 -1.06 9.96
CA THR A 14 2.46 0.24 10.50
C THR A 14 1.92 1.46 9.73
N GLN A 15 1.15 1.25 8.64
CA GLN A 15 0.61 2.28 7.74
C GLN A 15 1.65 3.08 6.96
N ASN A 16 2.94 2.81 7.16
CA ASN A 16 4.02 3.37 6.35
C ASN A 16 4.18 2.60 5.03
N ARG A 17 4.51 3.32 3.95
CA ARG A 17 5.03 2.69 2.73
C ARG A 17 6.41 2.12 3.02
N SER A 18 6.74 0.96 2.45
CA SER A 18 8.12 0.44 2.49
C SER A 18 9.06 1.51 1.92
N GLN A 19 10.13 1.82 2.65
CA GLN A 19 11.11 2.81 2.20
C GLN A 19 12.08 2.23 1.17
N THR A 20 12.28 0.91 1.22
CA THR A 20 13.28 0.19 0.41
C THR A 20 12.66 -0.56 -0.76
N GLY A 21 11.37 -0.86 -0.73
CA GLY A 21 10.71 -1.74 -1.70
C GLY A 21 11.13 -3.21 -1.59
N TYR A 22 11.81 -3.58 -0.50
CA TYR A 22 12.29 -4.94 -0.28
C TYR A 22 11.13 -5.94 -0.21
N ILE A 23 11.27 -7.03 -0.97
CA ILE A 23 10.36 -8.17 -0.98
C ILE A 23 11.16 -9.46 -1.04
N ASN A 24 10.67 -10.52 -0.39
CA ASN A 24 11.29 -11.85 -0.43
C ASN A 24 10.27 -12.97 -0.68
N PHE A 25 9.31 -12.73 -1.58
CA PHE A 25 8.36 -13.76 -1.99
C PHE A 25 9.07 -14.94 -2.64
N ARG A 26 8.61 -16.15 -2.32
CA ARG A 26 9.08 -17.36 -2.99
C ARG A 26 8.79 -17.28 -4.50
N PRO A 27 9.60 -17.90 -5.38
CA PRO A 27 9.21 -18.09 -6.77
C PRO A 27 7.82 -18.73 -6.91
N GLY A 28 6.92 -18.02 -7.58
CA GLY A 28 5.51 -18.41 -7.73
C GLY A 28 4.54 -17.68 -6.79
N GLU A 29 5.04 -16.94 -5.80
CA GLU A 29 4.28 -16.08 -4.90
C GLU A 29 4.51 -14.58 -5.21
N PRO A 30 3.59 -13.69 -4.80
CA PRO A 30 2.27 -13.98 -4.27
C PRO A 30 1.31 -14.46 -5.36
N ASN A 31 0.51 -15.48 -5.08
CA ASN A 31 -0.35 -16.13 -6.08
C ASN A 31 -1.85 -15.78 -5.93
N TYR A 32 -2.24 -15.17 -4.82
CA TYR A 32 -3.60 -14.80 -4.47
C TYR A 32 -4.62 -15.93 -4.66
N ASN A 33 -4.30 -17.11 -4.15
CA ASN A 33 -5.07 -18.32 -4.42
C ASN A 33 -6.48 -18.23 -3.81
N GLY A 34 -7.48 -18.53 -4.64
CA GLY A 34 -8.90 -18.42 -4.30
C GLY A 34 -9.37 -17.00 -3.98
N GLY A 35 -8.60 -15.97 -4.33
CA GLY A 35 -9.01 -14.56 -4.17
C GLY A 35 -9.12 -14.08 -2.71
N ARG A 36 -8.37 -14.70 -1.79
CA ARG A 36 -8.51 -14.48 -0.34
C ARG A 36 -7.21 -14.54 0.45
N GLU A 37 -6.09 -14.43 -0.24
CA GLU A 37 -4.75 -14.49 0.35
C GLU A 37 -4.16 -13.08 0.39
N GLU A 38 -4.59 -12.29 1.38
CA GLU A 38 -4.14 -10.90 1.53
C GLU A 38 -3.06 -10.70 2.59
N CYS A 39 -2.69 -11.72 3.37
CA CYS A 39 -1.76 -11.55 4.49
C CYS A 39 -0.49 -12.36 4.29
N VAL A 40 0.67 -11.84 4.71
CA VAL A 40 1.95 -12.48 4.40
C VAL A 40 2.49 -13.26 5.59
N GLU A 41 2.88 -14.50 5.33
CA GLU A 41 3.66 -15.33 6.23
C GLU A 41 5.10 -15.49 5.72
N ILE A 42 6.06 -15.55 6.65
CA ILE A 42 7.43 -15.99 6.39
C ILE A 42 7.58 -17.47 6.77
N ARG A 43 8.35 -18.22 5.96
CA ARG A 43 8.66 -19.63 6.20
C ARG A 43 10.07 -19.82 6.74
N THR A 44 10.40 -21.07 7.08
CA THR A 44 11.68 -21.48 7.66
C THR A 44 12.89 -21.24 6.76
N ASP A 45 12.68 -21.08 5.45
CA ASP A 45 13.71 -20.72 4.47
C ASP A 45 13.85 -19.21 4.26
N GLY A 46 13.12 -18.41 5.03
CA GLY A 46 13.10 -16.95 4.93
C GLY A 46 12.25 -16.39 3.81
N THR A 47 11.62 -17.24 2.97
CA THR A 47 10.78 -16.80 1.86
C THR A 47 9.35 -16.50 2.30
N TRP A 48 8.68 -15.61 1.57
CA TRP A 48 7.35 -15.10 1.89
C TRP A 48 6.27 -15.71 1.00
N TYR A 49 5.08 -15.84 1.58
CA TYR A 49 3.87 -16.32 0.92
C TYR A 49 2.71 -15.41 1.29
N ASP A 50 1.82 -15.12 0.34
CA ASP A 50 0.50 -14.63 0.70
C ASP A 50 -0.40 -15.79 1.13
N TRP A 51 -1.22 -15.54 2.13
CA TRP A 51 -2.04 -16.55 2.77
C TRP A 51 -3.33 -15.94 3.33
N ASN A 52 -4.29 -16.80 3.62
CA ASN A 52 -5.59 -16.37 4.12
C ASN A 52 -5.44 -15.74 5.50
N CYS A 53 -5.79 -14.46 5.62
CA CYS A 53 -5.68 -13.67 6.85
C CYS A 53 -6.42 -14.28 8.05
N ALA A 54 -7.47 -15.10 7.82
CA ALA A 54 -8.22 -15.78 8.85
C ALA A 54 -7.54 -17.07 9.36
N ALA A 55 -6.52 -17.57 8.67
CA ALA A 55 -5.73 -18.71 9.13
C ALA A 55 -5.01 -18.36 10.44
N ARG A 56 -4.83 -19.36 11.29
CA ARG A 56 -4.21 -19.17 12.61
C ARG A 56 -2.76 -19.61 12.55
N GLN A 57 -1.85 -18.64 12.56
CA GLN A 57 -0.41 -18.88 12.54
C GLN A 57 0.24 -18.23 13.76
N THR A 58 1.44 -18.70 14.11
CA THR A 58 2.36 -17.95 14.96
C THR A 58 2.76 -16.64 14.29
N PHE A 59 3.36 -15.71 15.01
CA PHE A 59 3.62 -14.38 14.45
C PHE A 59 4.84 -13.71 15.05
N SER A 60 5.45 -12.80 14.30
CA SER A 60 6.58 -12.00 14.75
C SER A 60 6.15 -10.55 14.94
N CYS A 61 6.41 -9.99 16.10
CA CYS A 61 6.30 -8.55 16.34
C CYS A 61 7.65 -7.87 16.14
N PHE A 62 7.66 -6.54 16.04
CA PHE A 62 8.86 -5.75 16.26
C PHE A 62 8.63 -4.65 17.31
N SER A 63 9.71 -4.22 17.94
CA SER A 63 9.78 -3.08 18.85
C SER A 63 10.85 -2.09 18.38
N GLY A 64 10.69 -0.81 18.70
CA GLY A 64 11.66 0.25 18.35
C GLY A 64 11.34 1.02 17.07
N PRO A 65 12.17 2.03 16.73
CA PRO A 65 12.02 2.83 15.51
C PRO A 65 12.48 2.06 14.26
N SER A 66 12.18 2.59 13.07
CA SER A 66 12.47 1.94 11.78
C SER A 66 13.95 1.60 11.56
N ASP A 67 14.87 2.37 12.13
CA ASP A 67 16.32 2.21 12.01
C ASP A 67 16.95 1.32 13.10
N ALA A 68 16.17 0.89 14.09
CA ALA A 68 16.63 0.05 15.21
C ALA A 68 15.54 -0.91 15.69
N LYS A 69 15.05 -1.75 14.77
CA LYS A 69 13.99 -2.75 15.05
C LYS A 69 14.56 -3.93 15.84
N THR A 70 13.84 -4.37 16.85
CA THR A 70 14.06 -5.65 17.54
C THR A 70 12.88 -6.58 17.27
N TYR A 71 13.13 -7.81 16.83
CA TYR A 71 12.09 -8.78 16.49
C TYR A 71 11.76 -9.74 17.64
N HIS A 72 10.48 -10.08 17.77
CA HIS A 72 9.98 -10.96 18.83
C HIS A 72 9.07 -12.05 18.25
N TYR A 73 9.52 -13.30 18.30
CA TYR A 73 8.70 -14.45 17.96
C TYR A 73 7.67 -14.74 19.05
N ILE A 74 6.39 -14.80 18.68
CA ILE A 74 5.29 -15.09 19.59
C ILE A 74 4.71 -16.46 19.26
N ASN A 75 4.90 -17.40 20.19
CA ASN A 75 4.42 -18.78 20.07
C ASN A 75 2.92 -18.90 20.44
N GLN A 76 2.07 -18.12 19.78
CA GLN A 76 0.61 -18.20 19.90
C GLN A 76 0.01 -18.19 18.49
N THR A 77 -0.95 -19.07 18.21
CA THR A 77 -1.58 -19.13 16.89
C THR A 77 -2.79 -18.21 16.83
N LEU A 78 -2.71 -17.14 16.03
CA LEU A 78 -3.74 -16.12 15.89
C LEU A 78 -4.03 -15.83 14.40
N SER A 79 -5.22 -15.28 14.12
CA SER A 79 -5.47 -14.66 12.81
C SER A 79 -4.53 -13.47 12.61
N TRP A 80 -4.27 -13.08 11.36
CA TRP A 80 -3.36 -11.96 11.10
C TRP A 80 -3.81 -10.67 11.80
N GLU A 81 -5.12 -10.37 11.77
CA GLU A 81 -5.67 -9.17 12.42
C GLU A 81 -5.54 -9.25 13.96
N SER A 82 -5.78 -10.43 14.55
CA SER A 82 -5.60 -10.64 15.98
C SER A 82 -4.12 -10.54 16.40
N ALA A 83 -3.21 -11.08 15.58
CA ALA A 83 -1.77 -10.98 15.78
C ALA A 83 -1.29 -9.52 15.71
N LYS A 84 -1.79 -8.74 14.74
CA LYS A 84 -1.57 -7.29 14.67
C LYS A 84 -2.02 -6.59 15.94
N SER A 85 -3.23 -6.88 16.41
CA SER A 85 -3.74 -6.32 17.66
C SER A 85 -2.88 -6.68 18.87
N TYR A 86 -2.41 -7.93 18.95
CA TYR A 86 -1.49 -8.37 19.99
C TYR A 86 -0.18 -7.59 19.94
N CYS A 87 0.47 -7.51 18.78
CA CYS A 87 1.73 -6.80 18.65
C CYS A 87 1.60 -5.32 18.99
N ARG A 88 0.50 -4.65 18.64
CA ARG A 88 0.26 -3.25 19.02
C ARG A 88 -0.02 -3.05 20.51
N THR A 89 -0.44 -4.10 21.20
CA THR A 89 -0.72 -4.05 22.64
C THR A 89 0.56 -4.28 23.46
N HIS A 90 1.46 -5.13 22.97
CA HIS A 90 2.65 -5.58 23.71
C HIS A 90 3.98 -5.08 23.14
N HIS A 91 4.00 -4.58 21.92
CA HIS A 91 5.17 -4.16 21.13
C HIS A 91 4.80 -2.94 20.24
N THR A 92 5.56 -2.66 19.17
CA THR A 92 5.22 -1.60 18.21
C THR A 92 4.13 -2.06 17.22
N ASP A 93 4.40 -3.10 16.42
CA ASP A 93 3.46 -3.69 15.45
C ASP A 93 3.96 -5.09 15.02
N LEU A 94 3.27 -5.77 14.11
CA LEU A 94 3.79 -6.95 13.41
C LEU A 94 5.08 -6.61 12.65
N ALA A 95 5.98 -7.59 12.55
CA ALA A 95 7.31 -7.44 11.97
C ALA A 95 7.29 -6.73 10.61
N MET A 96 8.05 -5.64 10.50
CA MET A 96 8.24 -4.85 9.28
C MET A 96 9.66 -5.04 8.76
N ILE A 97 9.79 -5.80 7.67
CA ILE A 97 11.09 -6.24 7.12
C ILE A 97 11.44 -5.40 5.90
N GLU A 98 12.53 -4.65 5.95
CA GLU A 98 12.93 -3.70 4.91
C GLU A 98 14.26 -4.04 4.24
N ASN A 99 14.93 -5.10 4.66
CA ASN A 99 16.17 -5.59 4.03
C ASN A 99 16.42 -7.07 4.38
N GLU A 100 17.44 -7.65 3.75
CA GLU A 100 17.81 -9.06 3.92
C GLU A 100 18.28 -9.40 5.35
N GLU A 101 18.98 -8.48 6.02
CA GLU A 101 19.46 -8.71 7.40
C GLU A 101 18.27 -8.83 8.38
N GLU A 102 17.31 -7.93 8.27
CA GLU A 102 16.06 -8.00 9.02
C GLU A 102 15.28 -9.28 8.69
N ASN A 103 15.27 -9.70 7.43
CA ASN A 103 14.62 -10.95 7.02
C ASN A 103 15.26 -12.15 7.73
N GLN A 104 16.59 -12.20 7.79
CA GLN A 104 17.37 -13.21 8.50
C GLN A 104 17.11 -13.22 10.01
N GLN A 105 17.04 -12.05 10.63
CA GLN A 105 16.68 -11.95 12.05
C GLN A 105 15.30 -12.54 12.33
N VAL A 106 14.31 -12.28 11.47
CA VAL A 106 12.98 -12.84 11.64
C VAL A 106 12.98 -14.35 11.41
N PHE A 107 13.45 -14.85 10.26
CA PHE A 107 13.31 -16.27 9.94
C PHE A 107 14.19 -17.19 10.80
N SER A 108 15.34 -16.72 11.30
CA SER A 108 16.19 -17.50 12.19
C SER A 108 15.54 -17.82 13.54
N THR A 109 14.53 -17.04 13.94
CA THR A 109 13.73 -17.29 15.15
C THR A 109 12.51 -18.19 14.92
N VAL A 110 12.21 -18.51 13.65
CA VAL A 110 11.05 -19.32 13.26
C VAL A 110 11.34 -20.80 13.53
N MET A 111 10.58 -21.40 14.46
CA MET A 111 10.74 -22.82 14.82
C MET A 111 9.78 -23.72 14.03
N ASN A 112 10.18 -24.20 12.85
CA ASN A 112 9.44 -25.20 12.04
C ASN A 112 7.95 -24.89 11.83
N THR A 113 7.60 -23.60 11.71
CA THR A 113 6.22 -23.13 11.61
C THR A 113 6.10 -21.99 10.62
N TYR A 114 4.87 -21.58 10.32
CA TYR A 114 4.55 -20.42 9.52
C TYR A 114 4.34 -19.21 10.43
N VAL A 115 4.90 -18.06 10.06
CA VAL A 115 4.91 -16.88 10.93
C VAL A 115 4.34 -15.68 10.22
N TRP A 116 3.26 -15.11 10.74
CA TRP A 116 2.73 -13.84 10.24
C TRP A 116 3.74 -12.72 10.42
N ILE A 117 3.91 -11.92 9.36
CA ILE A 117 4.61 -10.64 9.36
C ILE A 117 3.62 -9.51 9.05
N GLY A 118 4.06 -8.26 9.21
CA GLY A 118 3.18 -7.09 9.08
C GLY A 118 2.79 -6.74 7.65
N LEU A 119 3.30 -7.46 6.65
CA LEU A 119 2.98 -7.21 5.25
C LEU A 119 1.58 -7.76 4.96
N TYR A 120 0.74 -6.91 4.39
CA TYR A 120 -0.57 -7.29 3.91
C TYR A 120 -0.89 -6.57 2.62
N ARG A 121 -1.83 -7.13 1.89
CA ARG A 121 -2.34 -6.60 0.65
C ARG A 121 -3.53 -5.73 0.96
N VAL A 122 -3.47 -4.49 0.49
CA VAL A 122 -4.63 -3.60 0.54
C VAL A 122 -5.70 -4.13 -0.43
N PRO A 123 -6.99 -4.12 -0.04
CA PRO A 123 -8.09 -4.44 -0.96
C PRO A 123 -8.06 -3.61 -2.24
N TRP A 124 -8.89 -4.00 -3.21
CA TRP A 124 -9.11 -3.31 -4.48
C TRP A 124 -9.08 -1.78 -4.36
N MET A 125 -8.36 -1.15 -5.28
CA MET A 125 -8.22 0.31 -5.39
C MET A 125 -8.60 0.78 -6.79
N TRP A 126 -9.06 2.02 -6.90
CA TRP A 126 -9.30 2.68 -8.19
C TRP A 126 -7.97 3.02 -8.88
N SER A 127 -7.98 3.17 -10.21
CA SER A 127 -6.76 3.52 -10.97
C SER A 127 -6.15 4.88 -10.63
N ASP A 128 -6.89 5.74 -9.92
CA ASP A 128 -6.38 7.01 -9.42
C ASP A 128 -5.72 6.88 -8.03
N GLY A 129 -5.59 5.67 -7.51
CA GLY A 129 -4.98 5.38 -6.21
C GLY A 129 -5.92 5.56 -5.01
N THR A 130 -7.19 5.91 -5.23
CA THR A 130 -8.16 6.04 -4.13
C THR A 130 -8.67 4.66 -3.67
N ASN A 131 -8.98 4.55 -2.37
CA ASN A 131 -9.52 3.33 -1.78
C ASN A 131 -10.91 3.01 -2.36
N CYS A 132 -11.19 1.72 -2.60
CA CYS A 132 -12.55 1.28 -2.91
C CYS A 132 -13.25 0.87 -1.63
N TYR A 133 -14.24 1.66 -1.18
CA TYR A 133 -15.03 1.34 0.02
C TYR A 133 -16.14 0.32 -0.24
N PHE A 134 -16.67 0.28 -1.47
CA PHE A 134 -17.71 -0.65 -1.87
C PHE A 134 -17.53 -1.03 -3.34
N ILE A 135 -17.48 -2.33 -3.60
CA ILE A 135 -17.51 -2.88 -4.96
C ILE A 135 -18.59 -3.97 -4.97
N PRO A 136 -19.69 -3.80 -5.73
CA PRO A 136 -20.73 -4.82 -5.86
C PRO A 136 -20.24 -5.93 -6.78
N TRP A 137 -19.46 -6.86 -6.22
CA TRP A 137 -18.99 -8.05 -6.95
C TRP A 137 -20.16 -8.94 -7.38
N TRP A 138 -20.00 -9.57 -8.54
CA TRP A 138 -20.83 -10.68 -8.97
C TRP A 138 -20.71 -11.82 -7.95
N SER A 139 -21.76 -12.65 -7.82
CA SER A 139 -21.70 -13.82 -6.94
C SER A 139 -20.47 -14.68 -7.23
N TYR A 140 -19.77 -15.10 -6.18
CA TYR A 140 -18.54 -15.89 -6.27
C TYR A 140 -17.32 -15.16 -6.88
N GLU A 141 -17.34 -13.83 -6.90
CA GLU A 141 -16.20 -12.99 -7.24
C GLU A 141 -15.74 -12.12 -6.05
N PRO A 142 -14.45 -11.69 -6.03
CA PRO A 142 -13.37 -12.10 -6.93
C PRO A 142 -12.80 -13.48 -6.58
N ASN A 143 -12.53 -14.32 -7.58
CA ASN A 143 -12.09 -15.72 -7.35
C ASN A 143 -10.66 -16.05 -7.83
N ASN A 144 -10.02 -15.15 -8.57
CA ASN A 144 -8.71 -15.33 -9.20
C ASN A 144 -8.46 -16.72 -9.87
N LEU A 145 -9.44 -17.28 -10.59
CA LEU A 145 -9.41 -18.68 -11.08
C LEU A 145 -8.20 -19.05 -11.94
N VAL A 146 -7.61 -18.10 -12.68
CA VAL A 146 -6.44 -18.32 -13.54
C VAL A 146 -5.15 -17.69 -12.98
N GLY A 147 -5.13 -17.28 -11.71
CA GLY A 147 -3.96 -16.68 -11.05
C GLY A 147 -3.58 -15.27 -11.55
N SER A 148 -4.24 -14.78 -12.60
CA SER A 148 -3.98 -13.49 -13.24
C SER A 148 -5.24 -12.63 -13.42
N GLN A 149 -6.38 -13.02 -12.82
CA GLN A 149 -7.62 -12.23 -12.85
C GLN A 149 -7.58 -11.15 -11.78
N LEU A 150 -6.79 -10.15 -12.13
CA LEU A 150 -6.26 -9.14 -11.27
C LEU A 150 -6.73 -7.76 -11.71
N CYS A 151 -7.85 -7.60 -12.42
CA CYS A 151 -8.44 -6.30 -12.76
C CYS A 151 -9.97 -6.37 -12.69
N GLY A 152 -10.64 -5.30 -12.27
CA GLY A 152 -12.10 -5.27 -12.13
C GLY A 152 -12.78 -4.65 -13.34
N ALA A 153 -13.88 -5.24 -13.82
CA ALA A 153 -14.74 -4.61 -14.81
C ALA A 153 -16.21 -4.80 -14.45
N VAL A 154 -17.03 -3.82 -14.79
CA VAL A 154 -18.48 -3.95 -14.69
C VAL A 154 -18.97 -4.84 -15.82
N TYR A 155 -19.73 -5.87 -15.46
CA TYR A 155 -20.42 -6.80 -16.35
C TYR A 155 -21.86 -6.95 -15.86
N GLU A 156 -22.82 -6.56 -16.69
CA GLU A 156 -24.26 -6.62 -16.36
C GLU A 156 -24.61 -5.98 -14.99
N GLY A 157 -24.00 -4.82 -14.71
CA GLY A 157 -24.27 -4.03 -13.49
C GLY A 157 -23.53 -4.47 -12.23
N SER A 158 -22.79 -5.59 -12.27
CA SER A 158 -21.96 -6.07 -11.15
C SER A 158 -20.49 -6.18 -11.57
N PHE A 159 -19.55 -6.22 -10.63
CA PHE A 159 -18.13 -6.33 -10.93
C PHE A 159 -17.68 -7.78 -11.10
N LYS A 160 -16.81 -8.03 -12.08
CA LYS A 160 -16.05 -9.27 -12.24
C LYS A 160 -14.56 -8.98 -12.28
N ASN A 161 -13.75 -9.87 -11.71
CA ASN A 161 -12.30 -9.82 -11.89
C ASN A 161 -11.91 -10.53 -13.20
N LEU A 162 -11.06 -9.88 -13.97
CA LEU A 162 -10.63 -10.26 -15.31
C LEU A 162 -9.12 -10.10 -15.41
N GLN A 163 -8.54 -10.65 -16.48
CA GLN A 163 -7.14 -10.41 -16.81
C GLN A 163 -6.95 -8.94 -17.22
N CYS A 164 -5.93 -8.29 -16.67
CA CYS A 164 -5.68 -6.86 -16.91
C CYS A 164 -5.34 -6.51 -18.36
N ASN A 165 -4.77 -7.45 -19.11
CA ASN A 165 -4.40 -7.28 -20.52
C ASN A 165 -5.59 -7.50 -21.48
N ALA A 166 -6.77 -7.89 -20.97
CA ALA A 166 -7.93 -8.12 -21.80
C ALA A 166 -8.44 -6.78 -22.39
N LEU A 167 -8.46 -6.67 -23.72
CA LEU A 167 -9.01 -5.50 -24.40
C LEU A 167 -10.51 -5.39 -24.13
N ARG A 168 -10.95 -4.30 -23.50
CA ARG A 168 -12.35 -4.04 -23.16
C ARG A 168 -12.68 -2.54 -23.30
N PRO A 169 -13.94 -2.20 -23.62
CA PRO A 169 -14.45 -0.84 -23.45
C PRO A 169 -14.29 -0.38 -21.99
N PHE A 170 -14.07 0.91 -21.79
CA PHE A 170 -13.86 1.50 -20.47
C PHE A 170 -14.69 2.77 -20.25
N ILE A 171 -14.93 3.09 -18.98
CA ILE A 171 -15.65 4.30 -18.56
C ILE A 171 -14.61 5.23 -17.90
N CYS A 172 -14.72 6.53 -18.16
CA CYS A 172 -13.85 7.54 -17.55
C CYS A 172 -14.65 8.45 -16.63
N SER A 173 -14.14 8.67 -15.42
CA SER A 173 -14.53 9.83 -14.61
C SER A 173 -13.56 10.99 -14.86
N VAL A 174 -14.16 12.16 -15.10
CA VAL A 174 -13.46 13.44 -15.26
C VAL A 174 -13.64 14.22 -13.96
N ARG A 175 -12.58 14.35 -13.17
CA ARG A 175 -12.57 15.30 -12.06
C ARG A 175 -12.21 16.68 -12.60
N LYS A 176 -13.06 17.68 -12.36
CA LYS A 176 -12.70 19.07 -12.65
C LYS A 176 -11.58 19.47 -11.68
N GLN A 177 -10.37 19.65 -12.19
CA GLN A 177 -9.25 20.18 -11.43
C GLN A 177 -9.22 21.70 -11.58
N THR A 178 -9.27 22.42 -10.47
CA THR A 178 -9.01 23.86 -10.47
C THR A 178 -7.50 24.08 -10.49
N ARG A 179 -6.98 24.70 -11.56
CA ARG A 179 -5.56 25.08 -11.66
C ARG A 179 -5.44 26.55 -11.32
N ILE A 180 -4.58 26.85 -10.34
CA ILE A 180 -4.27 28.21 -9.92
C ILE A 180 -2.81 28.48 -10.28
N LYS A 181 -2.55 29.57 -10.99
CA LYS A 181 -1.18 30.05 -11.21
C LYS A 181 -0.83 31.03 -10.09
N ILE A 182 0.29 30.79 -9.42
CA ILE A 182 0.77 31.63 -8.31
C ILE A 182 2.15 32.15 -8.70
N LYS A 183 2.40 33.45 -8.49
CA LYS A 183 3.74 34.02 -8.56
C LYS A 183 4.33 34.00 -7.15
N ILE A 184 5.53 33.45 -7.02
CA ILE A 184 6.25 33.33 -5.75
C ILE A 184 7.54 34.12 -5.88
N GLN A 185 7.77 35.06 -4.97
CA GLN A 185 9.04 35.75 -4.83
C GLN A 185 9.79 35.12 -3.66
N SER A 186 10.96 34.56 -3.93
CA SER A 186 11.77 33.88 -2.93
C SER A 186 13.24 33.91 -3.33
N ASP A 187 14.13 33.97 -2.33
CA ASP A 187 15.58 33.84 -2.50
C ASP A 187 16.02 32.36 -2.52
N LEU A 188 15.08 31.44 -2.31
CA LEU A 188 15.32 30.00 -2.26
C LEU A 188 15.31 29.36 -3.66
N ASP A 189 16.04 28.26 -3.79
CA ASP A 189 16.04 27.44 -5.01
C ASP A 189 14.75 26.62 -5.12
N LEU A 190 13.80 27.13 -5.89
CA LEU A 190 12.51 26.50 -6.14
C LEU A 190 12.57 25.26 -7.05
N THR A 191 13.77 24.84 -7.50
CA THR A 191 13.96 23.54 -8.16
C THR A 191 14.20 22.40 -7.16
N ASN A 192 14.46 22.73 -5.89
CA ASN A 192 14.65 21.76 -4.82
C ASN A 192 13.32 21.14 -4.38
N GLN A 193 13.23 19.80 -4.44
CA GLN A 193 12.02 19.06 -4.10
C GLN A 193 11.54 19.31 -2.67
N THR A 194 12.45 19.37 -1.70
CA THR A 194 12.11 19.63 -0.28
C THR A 194 11.49 21.01 -0.09
N ILE A 195 11.98 22.01 -0.83
CA ILE A 195 11.40 23.36 -0.80
C ILE A 195 10.00 23.36 -1.43
N MET A 196 9.84 22.70 -2.58
CA MET A 196 8.54 22.56 -3.25
C MET A 196 7.50 21.84 -2.37
N ASP A 197 7.90 20.80 -1.64
CA ASP A 197 7.03 20.04 -0.74
C ASP A 197 6.63 20.88 0.48
N ASN A 198 7.57 21.64 1.06
CA ASN A 198 7.28 22.57 2.15
C ASN A 198 6.29 23.68 1.74
N ILE A 199 6.37 24.17 0.50
CA ILE A 199 5.40 25.16 -0.02
C ILE A 199 4.01 24.55 -0.12
N LEU A 200 3.87 23.33 -0.66
CA LEU A 200 2.57 22.64 -0.70
C LEU A 200 2.00 22.42 0.71
N LEU A 201 2.86 22.08 1.67
CA LEU A 201 2.46 21.89 3.06
C LEU A 201 1.93 23.18 3.69
N GLN A 202 2.61 24.31 3.49
CA GLN A 202 2.13 25.61 3.98
C GLN A 202 0.84 26.10 3.30
N LEU A 203 0.71 25.88 1.98
CA LEU A 203 -0.51 26.20 1.24
C LEU A 203 -1.68 25.34 1.72
N SER A 204 -1.43 24.06 1.98
CA SER A 204 -2.45 23.16 2.52
C SER A 204 -2.93 23.61 3.90
N ALA A 205 -2.01 23.98 4.80
CA ALA A 205 -2.38 24.48 6.12
C ALA A 205 -3.22 25.78 6.04
N SER A 206 -2.89 26.65 5.08
CA SER A 206 -3.60 27.92 4.87
C SER A 206 -5.01 27.72 4.29
N LEU A 207 -5.19 26.77 3.37
CA LEU A 207 -6.52 26.41 2.85
C LEU A 207 -7.38 25.76 3.93
N ALA A 208 -6.79 24.90 4.75
CA ALA A 208 -7.44 24.28 5.90
C ALA A 208 -7.92 25.31 6.92
N SER A 209 -7.08 26.30 7.28
CA SER A 209 -7.46 27.37 8.21
C SER A 209 -8.54 28.30 7.64
N ALA A 210 -8.63 28.44 6.32
CA ALA A 210 -9.70 29.15 5.63
C ALA A 210 -11.02 28.34 5.52
N GLY A 211 -11.09 27.15 6.11
CA GLY A 211 -12.31 26.33 6.17
C GLY A 211 -12.51 25.39 4.97
N ASN A 212 -11.55 25.30 4.04
CA ASN A 212 -11.59 24.28 2.99
C ASN A 212 -11.00 23.00 3.56
N THR A 213 -11.70 21.87 3.49
CA THR A 213 -11.20 20.58 4.01
C THR A 213 -11.19 19.47 2.96
N ASP A 214 -11.84 19.68 1.82
CA ASP A 214 -11.88 18.75 0.70
C ASP A 214 -11.02 19.25 -0.46
N PHE A 215 -9.69 19.15 -0.30
CA PHE A 215 -8.75 19.51 -1.36
C PHE A 215 -7.49 18.64 -1.31
N ASN A 216 -6.85 18.47 -2.47
CA ASN A 216 -5.53 17.85 -2.59
C ASN A 216 -4.67 18.70 -3.53
N LEU A 217 -3.56 19.24 -3.02
CA LEU A 217 -2.66 20.11 -3.77
C LEU A 217 -1.50 19.30 -4.36
N SER A 218 -1.17 19.58 -5.61
CA SER A 218 0.03 19.05 -6.27
C SER A 218 0.57 20.05 -7.29
N TRP A 219 1.87 20.02 -7.51
CA TRP A 219 2.49 20.78 -8.59
C TRP A 219 2.13 20.15 -9.94
N SER A 220 1.58 20.97 -10.85
CA SER A 220 1.31 20.50 -12.21
C SER A 220 2.50 20.64 -13.16
N ALA A 221 3.49 21.46 -12.78
CA ALA A 221 4.79 21.65 -13.41
C ALA A 221 5.74 22.31 -12.40
N PRO A 222 7.06 22.13 -12.51
CA PRO A 222 8.04 22.83 -11.67
C PRO A 222 7.95 24.36 -11.85
N PRO A 223 8.26 25.16 -10.80
CA PRO A 223 8.36 26.61 -10.92
C PRO A 223 9.37 27.01 -11.99
N GLN A 224 8.96 27.90 -12.90
CA GLN A 224 9.85 28.48 -13.89
C GLN A 224 10.33 29.84 -13.39
N LYS A 225 11.64 30.06 -13.40
CA LYS A 225 12.21 31.38 -13.11
C LYS A 225 11.74 32.33 -14.21
N LEU A 226 11.00 33.37 -13.82
CA LEU A 226 10.67 34.45 -14.74
C LEU A 226 11.95 35.26 -14.94
N GLU A 227 12.48 35.25 -16.17
CA GLU A 227 13.52 36.21 -16.54
C GLU A 227 12.91 37.61 -16.53
N PRO A 228 13.68 38.65 -16.14
CA PRO A 228 13.21 40.02 -16.24
C PRO A 228 12.77 40.31 -17.67
N GLU A 229 11.57 40.87 -17.86
CA GLU A 229 11.17 41.41 -19.16
C GLU A 229 12.17 42.50 -19.55
N ALA A 230 12.80 42.32 -20.72
CA ALA A 230 13.83 43.21 -21.27
C ALA A 230 13.27 44.58 -21.66
#